data_AF-A0A2E5PQ91-F1
#
_entry.id   AF-A0A2E5PQ91-F1
#
_cell.length_a   1.000
_cell.length_b   1.000
_cell.length_c   1.000
_cell.angle_alpha   90.00
_cell.angle_beta   90.00
_cell.angle_gamma   90.00
#
_symmetry.space_group_name_H-M   'P 1'
#
loop_
_entity.id
_entity.type
_entity.pdbx_description
1 polymer ?
#
loop_
_entity_poly.entity_id
_entity_poly.type
_entity_poly.pdbx_seq_one_letter_code
_entity_poly.pdbx_strand_id
1 'polypeptide(L)' 'MNGEEAYNSACFICHTTGAGGAPFIGVPIAWEARMEQGTETLMKHAIEGYRSDSGIMPAKGGRLDLSDQEVKNAVVYLLQ' A
#
# COMPACT_ATOMS: atom_id res chain seq x y z
N MET A 1 4.12 -4.29 -14.36
CA MET A 1 2.88 -4.97 -13.95
C MET A 1 1.72 -3.98 -13.82
N ASN A 2 0.49 -4.45 -14.03
CA ASN A 2 -0.70 -3.69 -13.64
C ASN A 2 -0.86 -3.66 -12.09
N GLY A 3 -1.86 -2.95 -11.59
CA GLY A 3 -2.04 -2.77 -10.14
C GLY A 3 -2.35 -4.07 -9.37
N GLU A 4 -3.20 -4.92 -9.94
CA GLU A 4 -3.57 -6.21 -9.36
C GLU A 4 -2.38 -7.17 -9.35
N GLU A 5 -1.64 -7.24 -10.46
CA GLU A 5 -0.42 -8.06 -10.57
C GLU A 5 0.63 -7.63 -9.54
N ALA A 6 0.88 -6.33 -9.40
CA ALA A 6 1.82 -5.79 -8.43
C ALA A 6 1.35 -6.09 -6.98
N TYR A 7 0.05 -5.92 -6.70
CA TYR A 7 -0.56 -6.26 -5.41
C TYR A 7 -0.37 -7.75 -5.05
N ASN A 8 -0.68 -8.64 -5.99
CA ASN A 8 -0.56 -10.10 -5.80
C ASN A 8 0.90 -10.55 -5.69
N SER A 9 1.85 -9.78 -6.21
CA SER A 9 3.29 -10.11 -6.12
C SER A 9 3.91 -9.86 -4.74
N ALA A 10 3.29 -9.02 -3.89
CA ALA A 10 3.91 -8.52 -2.66
C ALA A 10 2.91 -8.02 -1.61
N CYS A 11 2.01 -7.14 -2.00
CA CYS A 11 1.23 -6.30 -1.09
C CYS A 11 0.16 -7.11 -0.33
N PHE A 12 -0.40 -8.14 -0.96
CA PHE A 12 -1.49 -8.96 -0.39
C PHE A 12 -1.13 -9.61 0.94
N ILE A 13 0.16 -9.92 1.17
CA ILE A 13 0.65 -10.58 2.38
C ILE A 13 0.19 -9.83 3.64
N CYS A 14 0.28 -8.50 3.62
CA CYS A 14 -0.13 -7.65 4.73
C CYS A 14 -1.53 -7.07 4.54
N HIS A 15 -1.88 -6.62 3.33
CA HIS A 15 -3.15 -5.93 3.08
C HIS A 15 -4.38 -6.83 3.03
N THR A 16 -4.22 -8.16 2.97
CA THR A 16 -5.32 -9.12 3.20
C THR A 16 -5.45 -9.52 4.67
N THR A 17 -4.37 -9.45 5.45
CA THR A 17 -4.29 -10.03 6.80
C THR A 17 -4.29 -9.01 7.93
N GLY A 18 -4.00 -7.74 7.62
CA GLY A 18 -3.76 -6.69 8.60
C GLY A 18 -2.38 -6.76 9.26
N ALA A 19 -1.46 -7.59 8.75
CA ALA A 19 -0.13 -7.75 9.34
C ALA A 19 0.62 -6.41 9.45
N GLY A 20 1.28 -6.20 10.58
CA GLY A 20 2.02 -4.96 10.83
C GLY A 20 1.16 -3.70 10.92
N GLY A 21 -0.17 -3.84 11.10
CA GLY A 21 -1.11 -2.72 11.13
C GLY A 21 -1.55 -2.25 9.74
N ALA A 22 -1.35 -3.07 8.71
CA ALA A 22 -1.74 -2.74 7.34
C ALA A 22 -3.27 -2.56 7.22
N PRO A 23 -3.76 -1.55 6.48
CA PRO A 23 -5.17 -1.42 6.18
C PRO A 23 -5.64 -2.57 5.28
N PHE A 24 -6.79 -3.15 5.60
CA PHE A 24 -7.40 -4.22 4.81
C PHE A 24 -7.87 -3.70 3.45
N ILE A 25 -7.54 -4.40 2.36
CA ILE A 25 -8.10 -4.14 1.04
C ILE A 25 -9.63 -4.30 1.05
N GLY A 26 -10.35 -3.47 0.30
CA GLY A 26 -11.80 -3.56 0.17
C GLY A 26 -12.60 -3.23 1.44
N VAL A 27 -11.95 -2.67 2.46
CA VAL A 27 -12.59 -2.21 3.71
C VAL A 27 -12.52 -0.67 3.75
N PRO A 28 -13.57 0.05 3.29
CA PRO A 28 -13.51 1.51 3.13
C PRO A 28 -13.10 2.27 4.40
N ILE A 29 -13.63 1.85 5.55
CA ILE A 29 -13.33 2.48 6.85
C ILE A 29 -11.84 2.38 7.23
N ALA A 30 -11.09 1.40 6.70
CA ALA A 30 -9.65 1.30 6.92
C ALA A 30 -8.84 2.36 6.13
N TRP A 31 -9.45 2.94 5.09
CA TRP A 31 -8.81 3.86 4.14
C TRP A 31 -9.28 5.30 4.25
N GLU A 32 -10.42 5.60 4.87
CA GLU A 32 -10.96 6.97 4.99
C GLU A 32 -9.92 7.99 5.48
N ALA A 33 -9.35 7.80 6.68
CA ALA A 33 -8.32 8.70 7.24
C ALA A 33 -7.00 8.72 6.46
N ARG A 34 -6.76 7.70 5.62
CA ARG A 34 -5.58 7.65 4.74
C ARG A 34 -5.82 8.48 3.48
N MET A 35 -7.03 8.40 2.92
CA MET A 35 -7.40 9.18 1.74
C MET A 35 -7.44 10.69 2.02
N GLU A 36 -7.71 11.11 3.26
CA GLU A 36 -7.60 12.52 3.69
C GLU A 36 -6.18 13.10 3.51
N GLN A 37 -5.14 12.25 3.52
CA GLN A 37 -3.75 12.69 3.28
C GLN A 37 -3.47 12.93 1.79
N GLY A 38 -4.35 12.46 0.90
CA GLY A 38 -4.18 12.54 -0.55
C GLY A 38 -3.40 11.35 -1.14
N THR A 39 -3.80 10.94 -2.35
CA THR A 39 -3.24 9.78 -3.05
C THR A 39 -1.73 9.91 -3.28
N GLU A 40 -1.21 11.11 -3.57
CA GLU A 40 0.23 11.32 -3.78
C GLU A 40 1.05 11.01 -2.52
N THR A 41 0.55 11.39 -1.34
CA THR A 41 1.19 11.07 -0.06
C THR A 41 1.19 9.57 0.20
N LEU A 42 0.08 8.88 -0.08
CA LEU A 42 0.01 7.41 0.04
C LEU A 42 0.99 6.71 -0.90
N MET A 43 1.11 7.19 -2.15
CA MET A 43 2.09 6.68 -3.10
C MET A 43 3.52 6.89 -2.61
N LYS A 44 3.84 8.07 -2.08
CA LYS A 44 5.16 8.36 -1.52
C LYS A 44 5.47 7.42 -0.35
N HIS A 45 4.55 7.26 0.60
CA HIS A 45 4.69 6.33 1.71
C HIS A 45 4.89 4.88 1.26
N ALA A 46 4.19 4.44 0.21
CA ALA A 46 4.37 3.09 -0.33
C ALA A 46 5.73 2.90 -1.01
N ILE A 47 6.27 3.94 -1.68
CA ILE A 47 7.56 3.89 -2.38
C ILE A 47 8.72 3.97 -1.38
N GLU A 48 8.71 4.98 -0.51
CA GLU A 48 9.82 5.28 0.40
C GLU A 48 9.76 4.47 1.70
N GLY A 49 8.59 3.92 2.01
CA GLY A 49 8.29 3.32 3.30
C GLY A 49 7.72 4.35 4.27
N TYR A 50 6.96 3.87 5.25
CA TYR A 50 6.31 4.70 6.24
C TYR A 50 6.18 3.94 7.56
N ARG A 51 6.33 4.65 8.67
CA ARG A 51 6.15 4.12 10.01
C ARG A 51 5.28 5.09 10.81
N SER A 52 4.30 4.54 11.50
CA SER A 52 3.46 5.25 12.46
C SER A 52 3.34 4.43 13.73
N ASP A 53 2.66 4.99 14.73
CA ASP A 53 2.29 4.26 15.94
C ASP A 53 1.34 3.09 15.64
N SER A 54 0.57 3.19 14.55
CA SER A 54 -0.42 2.19 14.15
C SER A 54 0.14 1.04 13.30
N GLY A 55 1.39 1.16 12.82
CA GLY A 55 1.96 0.13 11.95
C GLY A 55 3.13 0.58 11.10
N ILE A 56 3.61 -0.35 10.27
CA ILE A 56 4.73 -0.15 9.37
C ILE A 56 4.36 -0.56 7.94
N MET A 57 4.71 0.30 6.98
CA MET A 57 4.71 0.02 5.56
C MET A 57 6.16 0.00 5.07
N PRO A 58 6.72 -1.17 4.73
CA PRO A 58 8.07 -1.24 4.17
C PRO A 58 8.16 -0.51 2.83
N ALA A 59 9.34 0.05 2.52
CA ALA A 59 9.61 0.63 1.20
C ALA A 59 9.29 -0.37 0.09
N LYS A 60 8.52 0.07 -0.91
CA LYS A 60 8.03 -0.74 -2.03
C LYS A 60 7.34 -2.03 -1.62
N GLY A 61 6.68 -2.04 -0.45
CA GLY A 61 6.04 -3.24 0.10
C GLY A 61 7.00 -4.40 0.39
N GLY A 62 8.30 -4.10 0.57
CA GLY A 62 9.35 -5.10 0.76
C GLY A 62 9.89 -5.71 -0.54
N ARG A 63 9.38 -5.28 -1.70
CA ARG A 63 9.84 -5.71 -3.03
C ARG A 63 10.59 -4.56 -3.71
N LEU A 64 11.84 -4.40 -3.30
CA LEU A 64 12.71 -3.29 -3.75
C LEU A 64 13.01 -3.32 -5.27
N ASP A 65 12.78 -4.46 -5.92
CA ASP A 65 12.89 -4.65 -7.36
C ASP A 65 11.74 -4.03 -8.17
N LEU A 66 10.62 -3.67 -7.52
CA LEU A 66 9.52 -2.97 -8.20
C LEU A 66 9.94 -1.56 -8.62
N SER A 67 9.51 -1.15 -9.80
CA SER A 67 9.58 0.25 -10.20
C SER A 67 8.59 1.09 -9.39
N ASP A 68 8.86 2.39 -9.25
CA ASP A 68 7.95 3.30 -8.54
C ASP A 68 6.56 3.33 -9.21
N GLN A 69 6.51 3.18 -10.54
CA GLN A 69 5.25 3.12 -11.27
C GLN A 69 4.43 1.87 -10.91
N GLU A 70 5.07 0.72 -10.72
CA GLU A 70 4.38 -0.51 -10.31
C GLU A 70 3.83 -0.40 -8.89
N VAL A 71 4.57 0.23 -7.98
CA VAL A 71 4.07 0.52 -6.63
C VAL A 71 2.86 1.47 -6.69
N LYS A 72 2.92 2.53 -7.50
CA LYS A 72 1.78 3.44 -7.69
C LYS A 72 0.55 2.73 -8.24
N ASN A 73 0.73 1.82 -9.20
CA ASN A 73 -0.37 1.02 -9.74
C ASN A 73 -1.00 0.14 -8.65
N ALA A 74 -0.19 -0.48 -7.78
CA ALA A 74 -0.69 -1.27 -6.65
C ALA A 74 -1.45 -0.41 -5.62
N VAL A 75 -0.98 0.81 -5.35
CA VAL A 75 -1.68 1.76 -4.48
C VAL A 75 -3.05 2.11 -5.07
N VAL A 76 -3.14 2.38 -6.37
CA VAL A 76 -4.43 2.63 -7.02
C VAL A 76 -5.37 1.43 -6.89
N TYR A 77 -4.85 0.21 -7.06
CA TYR A 77 -5.66 -1.00 -6.89
C TYR A 77 -6.16 -1.19 -5.45
N LEU A 78 -5.35 -0.85 -4.45
CA LEU A 78 -5.72 -0.92 -3.02
C LEU A 78 -6.80 0.09 -2.61
N LEU A 79 -6.92 1.20 -3.34
CA LEU A 79 -7.87 2.28 -3.08
C LEU A 79 -9.21 2.11 -3.79
N GLN A 80 -9.37 1.07 -4.61
CA GLN A 80 -10.65 0.69 -5.23
C GLN A 80 -11.53 -0.03 -4.21
#